data_AF-A0A7S3T341-F1
#
_entry.id   AF-A0A7S3T341-F1
#
_cell.length_a   1.000
_cell.length_b   1.000
_cell.length_c   1.000
_cell.angle_alpha   90.00
_cell.angle_beta   90.00
_cell.angle_gamma   90.00
#
_symmetry.space_group_name_H-M   'P 1'
#
loop_
_entity.id
_entity.type
_entity.pdbx_description
1 polymer ?
#
loop_
_entity_poly.entity_id
_entity_poly.type
_entity_poly.pdbx_seq_one_letter_code
_entity_poly.pdbx_strand_id
1 'polypeptide(L)'
;MNPQRQAITDKAFLKFDADGSGTIEAADLKGVYNADHHPKVISGEMTEDEVFLEFLQNFGDRNKDGRIDRHEWNDYYNAVSSSVDNDDHYIQLMKQAWGL
;
A
#
# COMPACT_ATOMS: atom_id res chain seq x y z
N MET A 1 -4.24 -5.94 -15.31
CA MET A 1 -4.58 -6.71 -14.10
C MET A 1 -5.76 -7.64 -14.41
N ASN A 2 -5.79 -8.86 -13.86
CA ASN A 2 -6.90 -9.81 -14.07
C ASN A 2 -7.83 -9.86 -12.83
N PRO A 3 -9.00 -10.52 -12.90
CA PRO A 3 -9.97 -10.53 -11.80
C PRO A 3 -9.45 -11.10 -10.47
N GLN A 4 -8.58 -12.13 -10.51
CA GLN A 4 -8.02 -12.72 -9.28
C GLN A 4 -7.03 -11.78 -8.61
N ARG A 5 -6.18 -11.12 -9.40
CA ARG A 5 -5.25 -10.09 -8.93
C ARG A 5 -6.01 -8.87 -8.40
N GLN A 6 -7.06 -8.44 -9.10
CA GLN A 6 -7.94 -7.37 -8.64
C GLN A 6 -8.57 -7.68 -7.28
N ALA A 7 -9.05 -8.91 -7.07
CA ALA A 7 -9.68 -9.29 -5.81
C ALA A 7 -8.72 -9.19 -4.61
N ILE A 8 -7.45 -9.62 -4.76
CA ILE A 8 -6.47 -9.49 -3.67
C ILE A 8 -6.03 -8.04 -3.46
N THR A 9 -5.91 -7.26 -4.53
CA THR A 9 -5.58 -5.83 -4.48
C THR A 9 -6.68 -5.01 -3.83
N ASP A 10 -7.94 -5.31 -4.13
CA ASP A 10 -9.10 -4.71 -3.49
C ASP A 10 -9.19 -5.12 -2.01
N LYS A 11 -8.89 -6.38 -1.68
CA LYS A 11 -8.85 -6.86 -0.29
C LYS A 11 -7.74 -6.15 0.50
N ALA A 12 -6.58 -5.91 -0.13
CA ALA A 12 -5.51 -5.11 0.45
C ALA A 12 -5.98 -3.67 0.71
N PHE A 13 -6.59 -3.04 -0.29
CA PHE A 13 -7.09 -1.68 -0.19
C PHE A 13 -8.07 -1.52 0.97
N LEU A 14 -9.08 -2.38 1.05
CA LEU A 14 -10.10 -2.36 2.12
C LEU A 14 -9.51 -2.65 3.51
N LYS A 15 -8.39 -3.36 3.58
CA LYS A 15 -7.68 -3.57 4.85
C LYS A 15 -6.97 -2.31 5.30
N PHE A 16 -6.45 -1.53 4.36
CA PHE A 16 -5.78 -0.27 4.64
C PHE A 16 -6.77 0.86 4.89
N ASP A 17 -7.83 1.00 4.07
CA ASP A 17 -8.93 1.95 4.23
C ASP A 17 -9.81 1.60 5.44
N ALA A 18 -9.25 1.75 6.64
CA ALA A 18 -9.88 1.37 7.90
C ALA A 18 -11.01 2.33 8.29
N ASP A 19 -10.93 3.59 7.85
CA ASP A 19 -11.95 4.60 8.06
C ASP A 19 -13.09 4.55 7.01
N GLY A 20 -12.87 3.82 5.90
CA GLY A 20 -13.84 3.69 4.81
C GLY A 20 -14.03 4.99 4.02
N SER A 21 -13.04 5.88 4.06
CA SER A 21 -13.02 7.13 3.29
C SER A 21 -12.93 6.88 1.79
N GLY A 22 -12.44 5.70 1.39
CA GLY A 22 -12.19 5.35 0.00
C GLY A 22 -10.84 5.86 -0.52
N THR A 23 -9.98 6.32 0.38
CA THR A 23 -8.60 6.76 0.13
C THR A 23 -7.70 6.25 1.26
N ILE A 24 -6.49 5.81 0.94
CA ILE A 24 -5.52 5.38 1.96
C ILE A 24 -4.65 6.58 2.31
N GLU A 25 -4.76 7.06 3.55
CA GLU A 25 -3.92 8.13 4.08
C GLU A 25 -2.83 7.58 5.03
N ALA A 26 -1.84 8.39 5.37
CA ALA A 26 -0.81 8.00 6.34
C ALA A 26 -1.40 7.61 7.71
N ALA A 27 -2.53 8.22 8.09
CA ALA A 27 -3.25 7.91 9.31
C ALA A 27 -3.82 6.49 9.32
N ASP A 28 -4.31 6.00 8.18
CA ASP A 28 -4.81 4.65 8.02
C ASP A 28 -3.69 3.61 8.13
N LEU A 29 -2.55 3.92 7.52
CA LEU A 29 -1.35 3.09 7.61
C LEU A 29 -0.84 2.97 9.05
N LYS A 30 -0.94 4.04 9.84
CA LYS A 30 -0.57 4.02 11.27
C LYS A 30 -1.41 3.06 12.12
N GLY A 31 -2.67 2.82 11.74
CA GLY A 31 -3.56 1.89 12.43
C GLY A 31 -3.35 0.41 12.04
N VAL A 32 -2.85 0.16 10.83
CA VAL A 32 -2.78 -1.18 10.21
C VAL A 32 -1.35 -1.72 10.16
N TYR A 33 -0.37 -0.83 9.98
CA TYR A 33 1.04 -1.13 9.84
C TYR A 33 1.82 -0.48 10.98
N ASN A 34 2.59 -1.29 11.71
CA ASN A 34 3.42 -0.76 12.77
C ASN A 34 4.79 -0.32 12.20
N ALA A 35 4.92 0.98 11.91
CA ALA A 35 6.17 1.58 11.42
C ALA A 35 7.24 1.70 12.51
N ASP A 36 6.93 1.42 13.79
CA ASP A 36 7.91 1.41 14.89
C ASP A 36 9.11 0.49 14.62
N HIS A 37 8.92 -0.56 13.82
CA HIS A 37 10.01 -1.49 13.48
C HIS A 37 10.85 -1.03 12.28
N HIS A 38 10.52 0.10 11.66
CA HIS A 38 11.28 0.60 10.53
C HIS A 38 12.64 1.15 11.02
N PRO A 39 13.78 0.74 10.41
CA PRO A 39 15.11 1.13 10.87
C PRO A 39 15.30 2.65 11.02
N LYS A 40 14.69 3.44 10.12
CA LYS A 40 14.74 4.91 10.17
C LYS A 40 13.87 5.54 11.30
N VAL A 41 12.83 4.84 11.75
CA VAL A 41 12.02 5.27 12.91
C VAL A 41 12.75 4.93 14.20
N ILE A 42 13.32 3.72 14.28
CA ILE A 42 14.15 3.30 15.42
C ILE A 42 15.37 4.20 15.59
N SER A 43 15.99 4.65 14.51
CA SER A 43 17.12 5.57 14.54
C SER A 43 16.72 7.03 14.88
N GLY A 44 15.42 7.34 14.88
CA GLY A 44 14.91 8.71 15.07
C GLY A 44 15.18 9.65 13.90
N GLU A 45 15.58 9.12 12.74
CA GLU A 45 15.81 9.90 11.52
C GLU A 45 14.51 10.30 10.83
N MET A 46 13.45 9.52 10.99
CA MET A 46 12.12 9.81 10.45
C MET A 46 11.05 9.49 11.49
N THR A 47 9.99 10.29 11.51
CA THR A 47 8.76 9.93 12.24
C THR A 47 7.98 8.86 11.50
N GLU A 48 7.10 8.13 12.21
CA GLU A 48 6.22 7.14 11.57
C GLU A 48 5.43 7.76 10.41
N ASP A 49 4.89 8.96 10.61
CA ASP A 49 4.11 9.69 9.60
C ASP A 49 4.96 10.04 8.36
N GLU A 50 6.25 10.38 8.54
CA GLU A 50 7.18 10.61 7.44
C GLU A 50 7.57 9.32 6.71
N VAL A 51 7.72 8.20 7.42
CA VAL A 51 7.92 6.90 6.79
C VAL A 51 6.70 6.52 5.97
N PHE A 52 5.49 6.76 6.47
CA PHE A 52 4.27 6.53 5.71
C PHE A 52 4.14 7.46 4.51
N LEU A 53 4.49 8.74 4.63
CA LEU A 53 4.53 9.67 3.50
C LEU A 53 5.56 9.28 2.44
N GLU A 54 6.77 8.90 2.85
CA GLU A 54 7.80 8.36 1.94
C GLU A 54 7.30 7.06 1.28
N PHE A 55 6.59 6.23 2.03
CA PHE A 55 6.00 5.00 1.53
C PHE A 55 4.91 5.29 0.48
N LEU A 56 3.98 6.21 0.75
CA LEU A 56 2.93 6.64 -0.18
C LEU A 56 3.53 7.29 -1.45
N GLN A 57 4.56 8.14 -1.29
CA GLN A 57 5.29 8.70 -2.44
C GLN A 57 5.96 7.62 -3.29
N ASN A 58 6.53 6.57 -2.67
CA ASN A 58 7.12 5.44 -3.39
C ASN A 58 6.06 4.54 -4.04
N PHE A 59 4.87 4.43 -3.45
CA PHE A 59 3.73 3.66 -3.96
C PHE A 59 2.97 4.36 -5.08
N GLY A 60 3.35 5.59 -5.43
CA GLY A 60 2.80 6.27 -6.60
C GLY A 60 1.62 7.19 -6.29
N ASP A 61 1.69 7.90 -5.15
CA ASP A 61 1.02 9.19 -4.99
C ASP A 61 1.48 10.12 -6.13
N ARG A 62 0.77 10.08 -7.27
CA ARG A 62 1.11 10.85 -8.47
C ARG A 62 0.77 12.32 -8.26
N ASN A 63 -0.20 12.58 -7.40
CA ASN A 63 -0.74 13.90 -7.13
C ASN A 63 0.02 14.63 -6.01
N LYS A 64 0.88 13.92 -5.28
CA LYS A 64 1.60 14.36 -4.08
C LYS A 64 0.67 14.97 -3.04
N ASP A 65 -0.55 14.46 -2.96
CA ASP A 65 -1.57 14.97 -2.06
C ASP A 65 -1.58 14.24 -0.71
N GLY A 66 -0.68 13.26 -0.53
CA GLY A 66 -0.47 12.55 0.72
C GLY A 66 -1.49 11.45 0.97
N ARG A 67 -2.27 11.08 -0.05
CA ARG A 67 -3.25 9.99 -0.02
C ARG A 67 -3.16 9.18 -1.31
N ILE A 68 -3.64 7.94 -1.25
CA ILE A 68 -3.74 7.10 -2.43
C ILE A 68 -5.21 6.76 -2.64
N ASP A 69 -5.77 7.23 -3.74
CA ASP A 69 -7.12 6.84 -4.12
C ASP A 69 -7.16 5.44 -4.76
N ARG A 70 -8.37 4.91 -4.91
CA ARG A 70 -8.57 3.57 -5.50
C ARG A 70 -8.06 3.49 -6.95
N HIS A 71 -8.01 4.58 -7.68
CA HIS A 71 -7.53 4.61 -9.05
C HIS A 71 -5.99 4.52 -9.07
N GLU A 72 -5.30 5.34 -8.29
CA GLU A 72 -3.84 5.34 -8.12
C GLU A 72 -3.34 4.00 -7.58
N TRP A 73 -4.02 3.45 -6.58
CA TRP A 73 -3.72 2.12 -6.06
C TRP A 73 -3.77 1.06 -7.17
N ASN A 74 -4.84 1.07 -7.96
CA ASN A 74 -5.01 0.13 -9.06
C ASN A 74 -3.98 0.35 -10.18
N ASP A 75 -3.66 1.59 -10.52
CA ASP A 75 -2.65 1.91 -11.54
C ASP A 75 -1.26 1.40 -11.13
N TYR A 76 -0.86 1.65 -9.88
CA TYR A 76 0.39 1.13 -9.33
C TYR A 76 0.43 -0.40 -9.40
N TYR A 77 -0.63 -1.05 -8.90
CA TYR A 77 -0.70 -2.49 -8.91
C TYR A 77 -0.87 -3.11 -10.29
N ASN A 78 -1.41 -2.38 -11.25
CA ASN A 78 -1.45 -2.81 -12.63
C ASN A 78 -0.04 -2.83 -13.24
N ALA A 79 0.81 -1.86 -12.89
CA ALA A 79 2.22 -1.87 -13.27
C ALA A 79 2.98 -3.02 -12.61
N VAL A 80 2.81 -3.23 -11.29
CA VAL A 80 3.39 -4.38 -10.57
C VAL A 80 2.90 -5.70 -11.15
N SER A 81 1.61 -5.81 -11.44
CA SER A 81 0.99 -6.97 -12.08
C SER A 81 1.62 -7.23 -13.45
N SER A 82 1.87 -6.19 -14.24
CA SER A 82 2.54 -6.33 -15.55
C SER A 82 3.99 -6.81 -15.43
N SER A 83 4.64 -6.60 -14.28
CA SER A 83 5.99 -7.10 -14.00
C SER A 83 6.02 -8.53 -13.43
N VAL A 84 4.86 -9.10 -13.07
CA VAL A 84 4.75 -10.44 -12.49
C VAL A 84 3.99 -11.35 -13.43
N ASP A 85 4.69 -12.35 -13.99
CA ASP A 85 4.09 -13.26 -14.98
C ASP A 85 3.05 -14.21 -14.37
N ASN A 86 3.21 -14.62 -13.10
CA ASN A 86 2.37 -15.64 -12.45
C ASN A 86 1.38 -15.04 -11.44
N ASP A 87 0.10 -15.36 -11.58
CA ASP A 87 -0.99 -14.93 -10.71
C ASP A 87 -0.81 -15.37 -9.26
N ASP A 88 -0.45 -16.64 -9.04
CA ASP A 88 -0.24 -17.18 -7.70
C ASP A 88 0.92 -16.49 -7.01
N HIS A 89 1.98 -16.17 -7.77
CA HIS A 89 3.12 -15.44 -7.25
C HIS A 89 2.72 -14.01 -6.84
N TYR A 90 1.93 -13.32 -7.67
CA TYR A 90 1.38 -12.01 -7.33
C TYR A 90 0.50 -12.06 -6.08
N ILE A 91 -0.41 -13.05 -5.99
CA ILE A 91 -1.29 -13.22 -4.83
C ILE A 91 -0.49 -13.49 -3.56
N GLN A 92 0.53 -14.36 -3.65
CA GLN A 92 1.40 -14.66 -2.51
C GLN A 92 2.20 -13.43 -2.09
N LEU A 93 2.74 -12.67 -3.04
CA LEU A 93 3.45 -11.41 -2.78
C LEU A 93 2.53 -10.42 -2.06
N MET A 94 1.30 -10.25 -2.53
CA MET A 94 0.30 -9.37 -1.88
C MET A 94 -0.07 -9.84 -0.48
N LYS A 95 -0.23 -11.16 -0.28
CA LYS A 95 -0.51 -11.73 1.04
C LYS A 95 0.64 -11.54 2.02
N GLN A 96 1.87 -11.70 1.55
CA GLN A 96 3.06 -11.53 2.40
C GLN A 96 3.35 -10.06 2.70
N ALA A 97 3.25 -9.19 1.70
CA ALA A 97 3.48 -7.76 1.85
C ALA A 97 2.48 -7.12 2.83
N TRP A 98 1.22 -7.55 2.78
CA TRP A 98 0.12 -6.90 3.51
C TRP A 98 -0.51 -7.75 4.62
N GLY A 99 -0.01 -8.97 4.84
CA GLY A 99 -0.56 -9.91 5.83
C GLY A 99 -2.04 -10.25 5.60
N LEU A 100 -2.41 -10.63 4.37
CA LEU A 100 -3.80 -10.94 3.96
C LEU A 100 -4.21 -12.40 4.01
#